data_AF-A0A416SS23-F1
#
_entry.id   AF-A0A416SS23-F1
#
_cell.length_a   1.000
_cell.length_b   1.000
_cell.length_c   1.000
_cell.angle_alpha   90.00
_cell.angle_beta   90.00
_cell.angle_gamma   90.00
#
_symmetry.space_group_name_H-M   'P 1'
#
loop_
_entity.id
_entity.type
_entity.pdbx_description
1 polymer ?
#
loop_
_entity_poly.entity_id
_entity_poly.type
_entity_poly.pdbx_seq_one_letter_code
_entity_poly.pdbx_strand_id
1 'polypeptide(L)'
;MIKKVAIVPFVTNGRNSQAGHDGYLNFFKKKRSAVLKENLENALLSEKLNVEVIVDVNHGDLQGLKREGVDLMLIPEDIVSYIDYTNINKKEECYKLSSDEYEDGEPTKVVEYIKRANGR
;
A
#
# COMPACT_ATOMS: atom_id res chain seq x y z
N MET A 1 -8.65 -2.29 -16.15
CA MET A 1 -7.20 -2.03 -16.27
C MET A 1 -6.80 -1.14 -15.11
N ILE A 2 -5.92 -1.65 -14.25
CA ILE A 2 -5.35 -0.95 -13.11
C ILE A 2 -4.33 0.05 -13.63
N LYS A 3 -4.54 1.33 -13.31
CA LYS A 3 -3.64 2.44 -13.63
C LYS A 3 -3.10 3.13 -12.40
N LYS A 4 -3.81 3.06 -11.27
CA LYS A 4 -3.40 3.68 -10.01
C LYS A 4 -3.55 2.71 -8.84
N VAL A 5 -2.49 2.60 -8.05
CA VAL A 5 -2.39 1.69 -6.89
C VAL A 5 -2.06 2.51 -5.65
N ALA A 6 -2.75 2.24 -4.54
CA ALA A 6 -2.46 2.86 -3.27
C ALA A 6 -1.94 1.83 -2.26
N ILE A 7 -0.87 2.18 -1.54
CA ILE A 7 -0.33 1.40 -0.44
C ILE A 7 -0.90 1.98 0.86
N VAL A 8 -1.65 1.18 1.62
CA VAL A 8 -2.12 1.58 2.94
C VAL A 8 -1.03 1.27 3.97
N PRO A 9 -0.40 2.29 4.59
CA PRO A 9 0.63 2.05 5.58
C PRO A 9 -0.01 1.57 6.88
N PHE A 10 0.43 0.42 7.37
CA PHE A 10 0.16 0.01 8.73
C PHE A 10 1.13 0.71 9.68
N VAL A 11 0.59 1.54 10.57
CA VAL A 11 1.28 2.01 11.77
C VAL A 11 0.75 1.19 12.94
N THR A 12 1.59 0.36 13.54
CA THR A 12 1.32 -0.15 14.89
C THR A 12 1.37 1.06 15.80
N ASN A 13 0.21 1.65 16.07
CA ASN A 13 0.08 2.73 17.03
C ASN A 13 0.35 2.16 18.43
N GLY A 14 1.63 2.01 18.75
CA GLY A 14 2.10 1.96 20.13
C GLY A 14 1.63 3.26 20.77
N ARG A 15 0.70 3.13 21.73
CA ARG A 15 0.29 4.18 22.66
C ARG A 15 1.55 4.95 23.11
N ASN A 16 1.62 6.25 22.78
CA ASN A 16 2.70 7.22 23.02
C ASN A 16 3.50 7.63 21.76
N SER A 17 3.10 8.74 21.13
CA SER A 17 4.05 9.72 20.55
C SER A 17 3.33 11.03 20.19
N GLN A 18 2.74 11.66 21.19
CA GLN A 18 2.83 13.11 21.29
C GLN A 18 4.29 13.38 21.71
N ALA A 19 5.20 13.50 20.75
CA ALA A 19 6.66 13.54 20.94
C ALA A 19 7.27 12.30 21.65
N GLY A 20 8.13 11.55 20.96
CA GLY A 20 9.09 10.66 21.63
C GLY A 20 8.96 9.15 21.39
N HIS A 21 9.03 8.72 20.14
CA HIS A 21 9.99 7.70 19.69
C HIS A 21 10.23 7.73 18.16
N ASP A 22 9.76 8.78 17.47
CA ASP A 22 10.35 9.23 16.21
C ASP A 22 11.55 10.12 16.60
N GLY A 23 12.73 9.51 16.57
CA GLY A 23 13.91 10.03 17.24
C GLY A 23 14.23 11.47 16.89
N TYR A 24 14.69 12.20 17.91
CA TYR A 24 15.48 13.42 17.77
C TYR A 24 16.78 13.21 16.95
N LEU A 25 17.01 12.04 16.34
CA LEU A 25 18.30 11.63 15.76
C LEU A 25 18.24 10.68 14.55
N ASN A 26 17.09 10.34 13.95
CA ASN A 26 17.10 9.40 12.80
C ASN A 26 16.04 9.68 11.71
N PHE A 27 16.20 10.81 11.01
CA PHE A 27 15.50 11.14 9.76
C PHE A 27 15.79 10.14 8.60
N PHE A 28 16.68 9.15 8.82
CA PHE A 28 17.24 8.25 7.81
C PHE A 28 16.65 6.84 7.76
N LYS A 29 15.71 6.46 8.65
CA LYS A 29 14.98 5.20 8.47
C LYS A 29 13.85 5.43 7.46
N LYS A 30 14.07 5.05 6.19
CA LYS A 30 13.00 5.04 5.16
C LYS A 30 11.76 4.34 5.75
N LYS A 31 10.60 5.00 5.72
CA LYS A 31 9.34 4.37 6.12
C LYS A 31 9.14 3.11 5.27
N ARG A 32 8.75 1.98 5.87
CA ARG A 32 8.58 0.69 5.16
C ARG A 32 7.67 0.81 3.93
N SER A 33 6.64 1.65 4.02
CA SER A 33 5.75 2.00 2.91
C SER A 33 6.45 2.73 1.75
N ALA A 34 7.48 3.54 2.01
CA ALA A 34 8.27 4.20 0.97
C ALA A 34 9.19 3.22 0.25
N VAL A 35 9.79 2.27 0.98
CA VAL A 35 10.60 1.19 0.38
C VAL A 35 9.71 0.31 -0.50
N LEU A 36 8.55 -0.11 -0.01
CA LEU A 36 7.59 -0.90 -0.79
C LEU A 36 7.10 -0.11 -2.03
N LYS A 37 6.83 1.19 -1.89
CA LYS A 37 6.49 2.08 -3.02
C LYS A 37 7.59 2.06 -4.09
N GLU A 38 8.84 2.35 -3.71
CA GLU A 38 9.97 2.38 -4.63
C GLU A 38 10.19 1.02 -5.31
N ASN A 39 10.11 -0.08 -4.56
CA ASN A 39 10.26 -1.42 -5.10
C ASN A 39 9.13 -1.75 -6.10
N LEU A 40 7.89 -1.38 -5.76
CA LEU A 40 6.73 -1.60 -6.61
C LEU A 40 6.82 -0.77 -7.89
N GLU A 41 7.17 0.51 -7.80
CA GLU A 41 7.38 1.37 -8.96
C GLU A 41 8.49 0.83 -9.88
N ASN A 42 9.62 0.39 -9.33
CA ASN A 42 10.70 -0.21 -10.11
C ASN A 42 10.25 -1.49 -10.84
N ALA A 43 9.51 -2.37 -10.15
CA ALA A 43 9.03 -3.61 -10.75
C ALA A 43 7.97 -3.34 -11.85
N LEU A 44 7.08 -2.36 -11.64
CA LEU A 44 6.12 -1.92 -12.65
C LEU A 44 6.80 -1.27 -13.87
N LEU A 45 7.83 -0.45 -13.64
CA LEU A 45 8.66 0.14 -14.71
C LEU A 45 9.37 -0.94 -15.53
N SER A 46 9.91 -1.96 -14.87
CA SER A 46 10.56 -3.10 -15.53
C SER A 46 9.60 -3.85 -16.46
N GLU A 47 8.36 -4.03 -16.02
CA GLU A 47 7.29 -4.67 -16.77
C GLU A 47 6.61 -3.74 -17.81
N LYS A 48 7.06 -2.48 -17.91
CA LYS A 48 6.47 -1.42 -18.75
C LYS A 48 4.99 -1.18 -18.49
N LEU A 49 4.54 -1.40 -17.24
CA LEU A 49 3.20 -1.12 -16.80
C LEU A 49 3.12 0.35 -16.37
N ASN A 50 2.27 1.14 -17.03
CA ASN A 50 2.07 2.55 -16.71
C ASN A 50 1.11 2.71 -15.52
N VAL A 51 1.59 2.28 -14.35
CA VAL A 51 0.81 2.23 -13.10
C VAL A 51 1.42 3.19 -12.09
N GLU A 52 0.62 4.13 -11.59
CA GLU A 52 1.02 5.08 -10.57
C GLU A 52 0.85 4.47 -9.18
N VAL A 53 1.90 4.52 -8.36
CA VAL A 53 1.87 4.02 -6.98
C VAL A 53 1.86 5.20 -6.02
N ILE A 54 0.82 5.29 -5.19
CA ILE A 54 0.71 6.29 -4.13
C ILE A 54 0.71 5.60 -2.76
N VAL A 55 1.07 6.34 -1.71
CA VAL A 55 0.98 5.87 -0.33
C VAL A 55 -0.16 6.63 0.33
N ASP A 56 -1.11 5.89 0.90
CA ASP A 56 -2.23 6.49 1.63
C ASP A 56 -1.72 7.21 2.88
N VAL A 57 -1.99 8.50 2.96
CA VAL A 57 -1.69 9.33 4.13
C VAL A 57 -2.78 9.27 5.19
N ASN A 58 -3.98 8.79 4.84
CA ASN A 58 -5.15 8.79 5.72
C ASN A 58 -5.29 7.50 6.54
N HIS A 59 -4.30 6.59 6.49
CA HIS A 59 -4.21 5.39 7.33
C HIS A 59 -5.45 4.49 7.30
N GLY A 60 -6.01 4.23 6.11
CA GLY A 60 -7.14 3.31 5.93
C GLY A 60 -8.43 3.97 5.45
N ASP A 61 -8.36 5.20 4.92
CA ASP A 61 -9.50 5.83 4.27
C ASP A 61 -9.64 5.34 2.82
N LEU A 62 -10.19 4.12 2.65
CA LEU A 62 -10.38 3.54 1.32
C LEU A 62 -11.32 4.36 0.44
N GLN A 63 -12.26 5.08 1.04
CA GLN A 63 -13.20 5.92 0.31
C GLN A 63 -12.50 7.12 -0.33
N GLY A 64 -11.58 7.77 0.38
CA GLY A 64 -10.72 8.83 -0.15
C GLY A 64 -9.87 8.35 -1.32
N LEU A 65 -9.25 7.17 -1.19
CA LEU A 65 -8.48 6.54 -2.27
C LEU A 65 -9.35 6.28 -3.51
N LYS A 66 -10.56 5.76 -3.31
CA LYS A 66 -11.51 5.57 -4.41
C LYS A 66 -11.92 6.88 -5.07
N ARG A 67 -12.12 7.95 -4.28
CA ARG A 67 -12.41 9.30 -4.78
C ARG A 67 -11.23 9.91 -5.53
N GLU A 68 -10.01 9.58 -5.16
CA GLU A 68 -8.79 9.93 -5.89
C GLU A 68 -8.60 9.14 -7.20
N GLY A 69 -9.48 8.17 -7.48
CA GLY A 69 -9.41 7.33 -8.67
C GLY A 69 -8.39 6.20 -8.57
N VAL A 70 -8.13 5.70 -7.35
CA VAL A 70 -7.29 4.50 -7.16
C VAL A 70 -8.06 3.26 -7.63
N ASP A 71 -7.43 2.46 -8.49
CA ASP A 71 -7.98 1.20 -9.00
C ASP A 71 -7.71 0.02 -8.04
N LEU A 72 -6.56 0.01 -7.37
CA LEU A 72 -6.16 -1.08 -6.48
C LEU A 72 -5.57 -0.57 -5.16
N MET A 73 -6.05 -1.11 -4.05
CA MET A 73 -5.65 -0.73 -2.70
C MET A 73 -4.93 -1.90 -2.04
N LEU A 74 -3.68 -1.68 -1.63
CA LEU A 74 -2.83 -2.67 -0.97
C LEU A 74 -2.99 -2.54 0.53
N ILE A 75 -3.58 -3.56 1.14
CA ILE A 75 -4.00 -3.54 2.54
C ILE A 75 -3.24 -4.65 3.29
N PRO A 76 -2.37 -4.29 4.24
CA PRO A 76 -1.74 -5.23 5.15
C PRO A 76 -2.76 -6.07 5.91
N GLU A 77 -2.51 -7.36 6.05
CA GLU A 77 -3.45 -8.27 6.68
C GLU A 77 -3.80 -7.94 8.12
N ASP A 78 -2.85 -7.38 8.85
CA ASP A 78 -3.02 -6.87 10.21
C ASP A 78 -4.11 -5.80 10.32
N ILE A 79 -4.33 -4.98 9.29
CA ILE A 79 -5.34 -3.91 9.31
C ILE A 79 -6.63 -4.26 8.58
N VAL A 80 -6.72 -5.41 7.92
CA VAL A 80 -7.93 -5.84 7.21
C VAL A 80 -9.15 -5.90 8.14
N SER A 81 -8.96 -6.12 9.44
CA SER A 81 -10.07 -6.09 10.40
C SER A 81 -10.44 -4.68 10.88
N TYR A 82 -9.57 -3.70 10.70
CA TYR A 82 -9.75 -2.32 11.17
C TYR A 82 -10.23 -1.37 10.08
N ILE A 83 -10.03 -1.73 8.82
CA ILE A 83 -10.45 -0.92 7.69
C ILE A 83 -11.95 -1.08 7.43
N ASP A 84 -12.59 0.05 7.19
CA ASP A 84 -13.97 0.10 6.73
C ASP A 84 -14.02 -0.08 5.21
N TYR A 85 -14.64 -1.18 4.78
CA TYR A 85 -14.82 -1.51 3.36
C TYR A 85 -16.20 -1.13 2.86
N THR A 86 -16.93 -0.29 3.60
CA THR A 86 -18.25 0.14 3.16
C THR A 86 -18.09 0.83 1.81
N ASN A 87 -18.74 0.26 0.79
CA ASN A 87 -18.70 0.71 -0.61
C ASN A 87 -17.40 0.39 -1.40
N ILE A 88 -16.58 -0.55 -0.92
CA ILE A 88 -15.37 -1.04 -1.60
C ILE A 88 -15.50 -2.54 -1.90
N ASN A 89 -15.21 -2.95 -3.13
CA ASN A 89 -15.19 -4.35 -3.51
C ASN A 89 -13.84 -4.99 -3.19
N LYS A 90 -13.79 -5.72 -2.06
CA LYS A 90 -12.59 -6.42 -1.58
C LYS A 90 -11.91 -7.34 -2.60
N LYS A 91 -12.66 -7.90 -3.56
CA LYS A 91 -12.11 -8.88 -4.51
C LYS A 91 -11.49 -8.24 -5.75
N GLU A 92 -11.92 -7.04 -6.09
CA GLU A 92 -11.52 -6.38 -7.33
C GLU A 92 -10.64 -5.16 -7.05
N GLU A 93 -10.95 -4.40 -5.99
CA GLU A 93 -10.32 -3.12 -5.65
C GLU A 93 -9.30 -3.26 -4.51
N CYS A 94 -9.24 -4.39 -3.82
CA CYS A 94 -8.31 -4.60 -2.70
C CYS A 94 -7.40 -5.80 -2.94
N TYR A 95 -6.13 -5.63 -2.57
CA TYR A 95 -5.16 -6.70 -2.48
C TYR A 95 -4.66 -6.81 -1.04
N LYS A 96 -4.72 -8.02 -0.50
CA LYS A 96 -4.28 -8.31 0.86
C LYS A 96 -2.77 -8.55 0.83
N LEU A 97 -2.00 -7.62 1.40
CA LEU A 97 -0.57 -7.80 1.63
C LEU A 97 -0.38 -8.69 2.87
N SER A 98 0.45 -9.71 2.76
CA SER A 98 0.89 -10.44 3.96
C SER A 98 1.90 -9.64 4.76
N SER A 99 1.98 -9.90 6.07
CA SER A 99 2.91 -9.19 6.95
C SER A 99 4.34 -9.30 6.41
N ASP A 100 4.75 -10.49 5.96
CA ASP A 100 6.05 -10.73 5.32
C ASP A 100 6.30 -9.82 4.09
N GLU A 101 5.32 -9.68 3.19
CA GLU A 101 5.47 -8.83 1.99
C GLU A 101 5.60 -7.34 2.36
N TYR A 102 4.87 -6.93 3.40
CA TYR A 102 4.91 -5.55 3.88
C TYR A 102 6.20 -5.26 4.68
N GLU A 103 6.71 -6.24 5.41
CA GLU A 103 7.94 -6.11 6.21
C GLU A 103 9.20 -6.20 5.35
N ASP A 104 9.26 -7.15 4.42
CA ASP A 104 10.39 -7.35 3.51
C ASP A 104 10.35 -6.36 2.33
N GLY A 105 9.19 -5.76 2.08
CA GLY A 105 9.00 -4.80 1.00
C GLY A 105 8.99 -5.45 -0.38
N GLU A 106 8.51 -6.69 -0.47
CA GLU A 106 8.55 -7.49 -1.69
C GLU A 106 7.35 -7.17 -2.61
N PRO A 107 7.56 -6.55 -3.79
CA PRO A 107 6.47 -6.16 -4.69
C PRO A 107 6.05 -7.28 -5.64
N THR A 108 6.76 -8.42 -5.67
CA THR A 108 6.68 -9.44 -6.72
C THR A 108 5.25 -9.94 -6.94
N LYS A 109 4.56 -10.35 -5.87
CA LYS A 109 3.19 -10.87 -5.98
C LYS A 109 2.18 -9.78 -6.34
N VAL A 110 2.40 -8.55 -5.86
CA VAL A 110 1.56 -7.40 -6.21
C VAL A 110 1.65 -7.09 -7.70
N VAL A 111 2.86 -7.05 -8.26
CA VAL A 111 3.06 -6.85 -9.70
C VAL A 111 2.46 -7.98 -10.50
N GLU A 112 2.64 -9.24 -10.07
CA GLU A 112 2.03 -10.39 -10.74
C GLU A 112 0.49 -10.31 -10.73
N TYR A 113 -0.09 -9.87 -9.61
CA TYR A 113 -1.53 -9.62 -9.50
C TYR A 113 -2.00 -8.52 -10.45
N ILE A 114 -1.32 -7.37 -10.48
CA ILE A 114 -1.64 -6.25 -11.37
C ILE A 114 -1.53 -6.68 -12.85
N LYS A 115 -0.49 -7.42 -13.20
CA LYS A 115 -0.28 -7.97 -14.54
C LYS A 115 -1.41 -8.91 -14.93
N ARG A 116 -1.82 -9.80 -14.04
CA ARG A 116 -2.95 -10.72 -14.26
C ARG A 116 -4.28 -9.99 -14.40
N ALA A 117 -4.48 -8.91 -13.65
CA ALA A 117 -5.67 -8.07 -13.75
C ALA A 117 -5.69 -7.20 -15.02
N ASN A 118 -4.53 -6.81 -15.54
CA ASN A 118 -4.39 -6.04 -16.78
C ASN A 118 -4.36 -6.88 -18.06
N GLY A 119 -3.94 -8.15 -17.97
CA GLY A 119 -3.90 -9.09 -19.09
C GLY A 119 -5.20 -9.85 -19.35
N ARG A 120 -6.26 -9.57 -18.58
CA ARG A 120 -7.63 -10.04 -18.81
C ARG A 120 -8.42 -9.02 -19.62
#